data_AF-Q54CY5-F1
#
_entry.id   AF-Q54CY5-F1
#
_cell.length_a   1.000
_cell.length_b   1.000
_cell.length_c   1.000
_cell.angle_alpha   90.00
_cell.angle_beta   90.00
_cell.angle_gamma   90.00
#
_symmetry.space_group_name_H-M   'P 1'
#
loop_
_entity.id
_entity.type
_entity.pdbx_description
1 polymer ?
#
loop_
_entity_poly.entity_id
_entity_poly.type
_entity_poly.pdbx_seq_one_letter_code
_entity_poly.pdbx_strand_id
1 'polypeptide(L)'
;MNKILLKRQILYNLPKYFKNNIPYTITINKSNQFINNNCKNNNNNFRKLNFTTTTTTTTTAPITNNKPKSNMLYSPKDRSYEEAVNALLTLQSNQTVIISWTKERRDNKEESAKFLMEEMRNYCKTLSIDLERESIIHVAGTKGKGSTCAITESIIREQGFSTGLFTSPHLISPRERIRINGEMISKEMFSQYFWNCWDLLIKDYQTQLPNFFRYLTLMALKIFQDEAIQCTILEVGIGGRMDSTNVFPKPMVTGISALGYDHQNLLGNTLAEIALEKAGIMKVGIPIFTVSSQLPEAINVLIDHSNKVKSPLSIVPSIDQYTISSGGGNNNNNKIESIGLKGTHQLENASLAIALANCWFKKQTFKDVNEIFNSENHKQYNYETNNYNVTQFTPLLKSIELGLKNCEWAGRAQHFTNPSHFPNMDFYLDGAHTVESSIVMLNWWKSIVNTTTTTTTTTTTTTTNNNDDDTIHILIFNSTGGRNPTSFLTPIIQSIDNKEIPIFNKSIIPNIIIEKPIDKKYYINEIIQSNQSSTATTTPIPDNAAVKQTTEIKESSTWEDFVVECYDKLSKKSHPCITADSIESSIEIAKELSENGTKNVKVLITGSLYLVGGVLKVLLKEKSFN
;
A
#
# COMPACT_ATOMS: atom_id res chain seq x y z
N MET A 1 24.42 -10.42 26.81
CA MET A 1 24.34 -11.21 25.55
C MET A 1 23.28 -10.66 24.60
N ASN A 2 22.01 -10.53 25.00
CA ASN A 2 20.93 -9.98 24.15
C ASN A 2 21.24 -8.60 23.55
N LYS A 3 21.74 -7.64 24.33
CA LYS A 3 22.15 -6.32 23.79
C LYS A 3 23.22 -6.42 22.68
N ILE A 4 24.16 -7.36 22.81
CA ILE A 4 25.21 -7.59 21.81
C ILE A 4 24.62 -8.20 20.54
N LEU A 5 23.73 -9.21 20.68
CA LEU A 5 23.03 -9.82 19.54
C LEU A 5 22.13 -8.81 18.83
N LEU A 6 21.36 -8.04 19.60
CA LEU A 6 20.53 -6.94 19.11
C LEU A 6 21.37 -5.92 18.34
N LYS A 7 22.49 -5.45 18.91
CA LYS A 7 23.43 -4.55 18.22
C LYS A 7 23.99 -5.18 16.95
N ARG A 8 24.37 -6.47 16.96
CA ARG A 8 24.85 -7.19 15.76
C ARG A 8 23.78 -7.30 14.68
N GLN A 9 22.53 -7.57 15.04
CA GLN A 9 21.42 -7.76 14.12
C GLN A 9 20.95 -6.44 13.52
N ILE A 10 20.87 -5.40 14.35
CA ILE A 10 20.77 -4.00 13.96
C ILE A 10 21.85 -3.73 12.90
N LEU A 11 23.13 -3.94 13.22
CA LEU A 11 24.25 -3.74 12.29
C LEU A 11 24.18 -4.58 11.00
N TYR A 12 23.57 -5.76 11.02
CA TYR A 12 23.43 -6.64 9.86
C TYR A 12 22.29 -6.21 8.93
N ASN A 13 21.15 -5.81 9.50
CA ASN A 13 20.00 -5.28 8.78
C ASN A 13 20.20 -3.82 8.35
N LEU A 14 21.14 -3.10 8.96
CA LEU A 14 21.44 -1.70 8.64
C LEU A 14 22.39 -1.56 7.46
N PRO A 15 22.19 -0.53 6.62
CA PRO A 15 23.06 -0.30 5.48
C PRO A 15 24.48 0.02 5.98
N LYS A 16 25.49 -0.47 5.26
CA LYS A 16 26.93 -0.19 5.54
C LYS A 16 27.25 1.30 5.67
N TYR A 17 26.38 2.18 5.18
CA TYR A 17 26.58 3.63 5.14
C TYR A 17 26.44 4.33 6.50
N PHE A 18 25.61 3.81 7.43
CA PHE A 18 25.57 4.32 8.80
C PHE A 18 26.85 4.00 9.60
N LYS A 19 27.72 3.11 9.09
CA LYS A 19 29.03 2.88 9.70
C LYS A 19 29.98 4.09 9.55
N ASN A 20 29.75 4.96 8.56
CA ASN A 20 30.71 6.02 8.22
C ASN A 20 30.15 7.46 8.21
N ASN A 21 28.83 7.68 8.28
CA ASN A 21 28.27 9.03 8.33
C ASN A 21 27.53 9.26 9.66
N ILE A 22 28.23 9.88 10.60
CA ILE A 22 27.75 10.38 11.88
C ILE A 22 27.45 11.88 11.71
N PRO A 23 26.17 12.34 11.72
CA PRO A 23 25.91 13.75 11.96
C PRO A 23 25.17 13.97 13.28
N TYR A 24 25.81 14.81 14.10
CA TYR A 24 25.38 15.68 15.18
C TYR A 24 24.01 15.47 15.86
N THR A 25 24.12 15.38 17.18
CA THR A 25 23.16 15.48 18.28
C THR A 25 21.85 16.22 17.95
N ILE A 26 20.73 15.51 18.06
CA ILE A 26 19.39 16.11 18.09
C ILE A 26 19.18 16.74 19.48
N THR A 27 19.29 18.06 19.56
CA THR A 27 18.92 18.82 20.77
C THR A 27 17.39 18.89 20.85
N ILE A 28 16.78 18.10 21.74
CA ILE A 28 15.35 18.17 22.03
C ILE A 28 15.08 19.45 22.83
N ASN A 29 14.48 20.44 22.19
CA ASN A 29 14.08 21.68 22.84
C ASN A 29 12.85 21.41 23.74
N LYS A 30 13.08 21.32 25.05
CA LYS A 30 12.03 21.24 26.08
C LYS A 30 11.47 22.64 26.35
N SER A 31 10.48 23.08 25.58
CA SER A 31 9.59 24.16 26.03
C SER A 31 8.38 24.26 25.10
N ASN A 32 7.23 23.75 25.56
CA ASN A 32 5.94 24.40 25.42
C ASN A 32 4.92 23.65 26.27
N GLN A 33 4.92 24.01 27.57
CA GLN A 33 3.75 23.85 28.42
C GLN A 33 2.67 24.81 27.91
N PHE A 34 1.52 24.28 27.50
CA PHE A 34 0.26 25.01 27.58
C PHE A 34 -0.79 24.08 28.16
N ILE A 35 -1.05 24.26 29.44
CA ILE A 35 -2.15 23.68 30.21
C ILE A 35 -3.12 24.82 30.56
N ASN A 36 -4.41 24.51 30.40
CA ASN A 36 -5.61 25.12 31.00
C ASN A 36 -6.05 26.53 30.58
N ASN A 37 -7.30 26.63 30.10
CA ASN A 37 -8.43 26.99 30.98
C ASN A 37 -9.82 26.87 30.29
N ASN A 38 -10.70 26.08 30.92
CA ASN A 38 -12.10 26.33 31.32
C ASN A 38 -13.05 27.22 30.48
N CYS A 39 -14.21 26.64 30.13
CA CYS A 39 -15.59 27.09 30.50
C CYS A 39 -16.62 26.20 29.77
N LYS A 40 -17.36 25.31 30.46
CA LYS A 40 -18.72 25.50 31.01
C LYS A 40 -19.66 26.27 30.07
N ASN A 41 -20.74 25.66 29.56
CA ASN A 41 -22.02 25.46 30.25
C ASN A 41 -23.15 25.10 29.24
N ASN A 42 -23.99 24.16 29.68
CA ASN A 42 -25.45 24.18 29.66
C ASN A 42 -26.27 24.11 28.35
N ASN A 43 -27.08 23.04 28.36
CA ASN A 43 -28.55 23.06 28.37
C ASN A 43 -29.30 22.70 27.07
N ASN A 44 -29.99 21.56 27.21
CA ASN A 44 -31.44 21.42 27.09
C ASN A 44 -32.06 21.19 25.70
N ASN A 45 -32.50 19.94 25.57
CA ASN A 45 -33.92 19.57 25.51
C ASN A 45 -34.62 19.40 24.14
N PHE A 46 -35.28 18.23 24.09
CA PHE A 46 -36.67 17.97 23.71
C PHE A 46 -36.97 17.12 22.46
N ARG A 47 -37.56 15.94 22.78
CA ARG A 47 -38.74 15.24 22.19
C ARG A 47 -38.65 14.76 20.73
N LYS A 48 -38.63 13.44 20.50
CA LYS A 48 -39.79 12.49 20.43
C LYS A 48 -40.84 12.90 19.39
N LEU A 49 -41.00 12.11 18.32
CA LEU A 49 -42.29 11.53 17.90
C LEU A 49 -42.17 10.54 16.73
N ASN A 50 -42.50 9.29 17.07
CA ASN A 50 -43.19 8.20 16.40
C ASN A 50 -43.28 8.09 14.86
N PHE A 51 -42.85 6.90 14.43
CA PHE A 51 -42.96 6.26 13.12
C PHE A 51 -44.23 5.40 13.02
N THR A 52 -44.76 5.30 11.80
CA THR A 52 -45.65 4.23 11.35
C THR A 52 -45.29 3.83 9.92
N THR A 53 -44.95 2.54 9.77
CA THR A 53 -45.31 1.56 8.70
C THR A 53 -45.64 2.11 7.31
N THR A 54 -45.15 1.55 6.21
CA THR A 54 -45.34 0.15 5.76
C THR A 54 -44.44 -0.04 4.53
N THR A 55 -43.71 -1.16 4.40
CA THR A 55 -42.88 -1.39 3.19
C THR A 55 -42.97 -2.84 2.74
N THR A 56 -43.49 -3.02 1.53
CA THR A 56 -43.55 -4.25 0.76
C THR A 56 -42.23 -4.51 0.06
N THR A 57 -41.69 -5.70 0.28
CA THR A 57 -40.47 -6.26 -0.30
C THR A 57 -40.76 -6.91 -1.65
N THR A 58 -39.90 -6.64 -2.63
CA THR A 58 -39.78 -7.44 -3.86
C THR A 58 -38.34 -7.90 -4.01
N THR A 59 -38.19 -9.22 -4.06
CA THR A 59 -36.95 -9.98 -4.18
C THR A 59 -36.69 -10.30 -5.64
N THR A 60 -35.48 -10.01 -6.13
CA THR A 60 -34.96 -10.49 -7.42
C THR A 60 -33.73 -11.36 -7.18
N ALA A 61 -33.68 -12.49 -7.90
CA ALA A 61 -32.73 -13.59 -7.74
C ALA A 61 -31.46 -13.43 -8.63
N PRO A 62 -30.34 -14.08 -8.29
CA PRO A 62 -29.02 -13.80 -8.86
C PRO A 62 -28.72 -14.57 -10.16
N ILE A 63 -27.99 -13.91 -11.07
CA ILE A 63 -27.52 -14.46 -12.36
C ILE A 63 -26.24 -15.29 -12.15
N THR A 64 -26.19 -16.47 -12.75
CA THR A 64 -25.11 -17.47 -12.60
C THR A 64 -23.89 -17.15 -13.47
N ASN A 65 -22.71 -17.08 -12.84
CA ASN A 65 -21.40 -16.87 -13.46
C ASN A 65 -20.94 -18.09 -14.30
N ASN A 66 -20.82 -17.93 -15.61
CA ASN A 66 -20.08 -18.84 -16.48
C ASN A 66 -18.60 -18.38 -16.56
N LYS A 67 -17.66 -19.22 -16.10
CA LYS A 67 -16.22 -18.97 -16.30
C LYS A 67 -15.89 -19.01 -17.82
N PRO A 68 -15.20 -18.01 -18.39
CA PRO A 68 -14.81 -18.02 -19.79
C PRO A 68 -13.80 -19.14 -20.09
N LYS A 69 -14.01 -19.84 -21.21
CA LYS A 69 -13.08 -20.85 -21.75
C LYS A 69 -11.95 -20.13 -22.50
N SER A 70 -10.70 -20.36 -22.10
CA SER A 70 -9.52 -19.74 -22.71
C SER A 70 -9.22 -20.31 -24.11
N ASN A 71 -8.94 -19.42 -25.07
CA ASN A 71 -8.47 -19.79 -26.41
C ASN A 71 -6.95 -20.04 -26.37
N MET A 72 -6.53 -21.23 -25.96
CA MET A 72 -5.13 -21.55 -25.66
C MET A 72 -4.35 -22.02 -26.92
N LEU A 73 -3.44 -21.20 -27.45
CA LEU A 73 -2.57 -21.54 -28.61
C LEU A 73 -1.13 -21.94 -28.25
N TYR A 74 -0.66 -21.71 -27.02
CA TYR A 74 0.73 -21.98 -26.61
C TYR A 74 0.79 -23.14 -25.62
N SER A 75 1.43 -24.24 -26.02
CA SER A 75 1.81 -25.35 -25.11
C SER A 75 3.21 -25.08 -24.57
N PRO A 76 3.39 -24.83 -23.26
CA PRO A 76 4.72 -24.67 -22.70
C PRO A 76 5.47 -25.99 -22.90
N LYS A 77 6.51 -25.98 -23.74
CA LYS A 77 7.54 -27.01 -23.71
C LYS A 77 8.15 -26.98 -22.31
N ASP A 78 7.92 -28.01 -21.50
CA ASP A 78 8.59 -28.47 -20.25
C ASP A 78 9.18 -27.44 -19.27
N ARG A 79 8.91 -26.13 -19.40
CA ARG A 79 9.46 -25.09 -18.53
C ARG A 79 8.50 -24.76 -17.39
N SER A 80 9.01 -24.95 -16.18
CA SER A 80 8.30 -24.79 -14.91
C SER A 80 8.06 -23.33 -14.53
N TYR A 81 7.15 -23.12 -13.58
CA TYR A 81 6.94 -21.83 -12.92
C TYR A 81 8.20 -21.36 -12.19
N GLU A 82 8.91 -22.28 -11.53
CA GLU A 82 10.13 -21.99 -10.80
C GLU A 82 11.24 -21.48 -11.72
N GLU A 83 11.40 -22.07 -12.91
CA GLU A 83 12.31 -21.56 -13.95
C GLU A 83 11.87 -20.20 -14.49
N ALA A 84 10.56 -19.96 -14.64
CA ALA A 84 10.03 -18.66 -15.05
C ALA A 84 10.37 -17.57 -14.02
N VAL A 85 10.22 -17.88 -12.73
CA VAL A 85 10.60 -16.96 -11.65
C VAL A 85 12.10 -16.70 -11.66
N ASN A 86 12.93 -17.73 -11.82
CA ASN A 86 14.38 -17.58 -11.91
C ASN A 86 14.79 -16.69 -13.09
N ALA A 87 14.22 -16.93 -14.28
CA ALA A 87 14.44 -16.10 -15.46
C ALA A 87 13.99 -14.65 -15.23
N LEU A 88 12.83 -14.44 -14.63
CA LEU A 88 12.34 -13.10 -14.27
C LEU A 88 13.32 -12.36 -13.34
N LEU A 89 13.91 -13.05 -12.37
CA LEU A 89 14.88 -12.48 -11.44
C LEU A 89 16.24 -12.14 -12.08
N THR A 90 16.53 -12.66 -13.28
CA THR A 90 17.71 -12.24 -14.07
C THR A 90 17.54 -10.88 -14.73
N LEU A 91 16.30 -10.41 -14.89
CA LEU A 91 16.02 -9.10 -15.46
C LEU A 91 16.47 -7.99 -14.50
N GLN A 92 16.81 -6.83 -15.05
CA GLN A 92 17.20 -5.68 -14.24
C GLN A 92 16.10 -5.33 -13.23
N SER A 93 16.47 -5.24 -11.96
CA SER A 93 15.55 -4.90 -10.89
C SER A 93 15.09 -3.43 -10.98
N ASN A 94 13.91 -3.13 -10.45
CA ASN A 94 13.42 -1.75 -10.37
C ASN A 94 14.41 -0.82 -9.66
N GLN A 95 15.10 -1.29 -8.62
CA GLN A 95 16.08 -0.49 -7.90
C GLN A 95 17.28 -0.13 -8.80
N THR A 96 17.79 -1.11 -9.55
CA THR A 96 18.87 -0.89 -10.51
C THR A 96 18.46 0.12 -11.59
N VAL A 97 17.23 0.01 -12.10
CA VAL A 97 16.66 0.93 -13.09
C VAL A 97 16.47 2.34 -12.52
N ILE A 98 15.96 2.47 -11.29
CA ILE A 98 15.84 3.78 -10.63
C ILE A 98 17.23 4.43 -10.50
N ILE A 99 18.25 3.68 -10.10
CA ILE A 99 19.62 4.18 -9.95
C ILE A 99 20.21 4.61 -11.30
N SER A 100 19.99 3.85 -12.38
CA SER A 100 20.46 4.25 -13.72
C SER A 100 19.72 5.50 -14.20
N TRP A 101 18.41 5.59 -13.99
CA TRP A 101 17.60 6.76 -14.34
C TRP A 101 17.99 8.02 -13.58
N THR A 102 18.27 7.93 -12.28
CA THR A 102 18.75 9.09 -11.51
C THR A 102 20.07 9.63 -12.06
N LYS A 103 20.90 8.78 -12.69
CA LYS A 103 22.12 9.22 -13.39
C LYS A 103 21.80 9.84 -14.75
N GLU A 104 21.07 9.13 -15.62
CA GLU A 104 20.78 9.56 -17.00
C GLU A 104 19.91 10.82 -17.08
N ARG A 105 18.96 11.00 -16.14
CA ARG A 105 18.05 12.16 -16.11
C ARG A 105 18.78 13.48 -15.86
N ARG A 106 20.04 13.45 -15.39
CA ARG A 106 20.90 14.64 -15.29
C ARG A 106 21.30 15.19 -16.66
N ASP A 107 21.32 14.36 -17.69
CA ASP A 107 21.91 14.71 -18.98
C ASP A 107 20.87 15.03 -20.08
N ASN A 108 19.69 14.38 -20.12
CA ASN A 108 18.61 14.75 -21.06
C ASN A 108 17.22 14.15 -20.71
N LYS A 109 16.34 14.93 -20.05
CA LYS A 109 15.07 14.45 -19.44
C LYS A 109 13.99 14.01 -20.45
N GLU A 110 13.74 14.80 -21.50
CA GLU A 110 12.59 14.57 -22.41
C GLU A 110 12.88 13.51 -23.49
N GLU A 111 14.11 13.47 -23.99
CA GLU A 111 14.52 12.53 -25.05
C GLU A 111 14.51 11.10 -24.53
N SER A 112 15.18 10.86 -23.39
CA SER A 112 15.21 9.57 -22.71
C SER A 112 13.79 9.09 -22.39
N ALA A 113 12.91 9.99 -21.95
CA ALA A 113 11.52 9.70 -21.65
C ALA A 113 10.72 9.24 -22.88
N LYS A 114 10.85 9.94 -24.02
CA LYS A 114 10.19 9.56 -25.27
C LYS A 114 10.65 8.17 -25.74
N PHE A 115 11.95 7.92 -25.70
CA PHE A 115 12.54 6.64 -26.07
C PHE A 115 11.97 5.48 -25.24
N LEU A 116 11.90 5.64 -23.92
CA LEU A 116 11.39 4.62 -23.00
C LEU A 116 9.91 4.25 -23.24
N MET A 117 9.09 5.22 -23.63
CA MET A 117 7.68 4.97 -23.98
C MET A 117 7.52 4.33 -25.35
N GLU A 118 8.34 4.73 -26.31
CA GLU A 118 8.37 4.11 -27.64
C GLU A 118 8.79 2.64 -27.55
N GLU A 119 9.78 2.34 -26.73
CA GLU A 119 10.22 0.98 -26.42
C GLU A 119 9.08 0.12 -25.85
N MET A 120 8.32 0.65 -24.86
CA MET A 120 7.13 -0.04 -24.33
C MET A 120 6.07 -0.30 -25.40
N ARG A 121 5.83 0.64 -26.32
CA ARG A 121 4.90 0.43 -27.46
C ARG A 121 5.41 -0.63 -28.42
N ASN A 122 6.72 -0.68 -28.68
CA ASN A 122 7.33 -1.70 -29.52
C ASN A 122 7.22 -3.09 -28.90
N TYR A 123 7.39 -3.21 -27.57
CA TYR A 123 7.10 -4.44 -26.85
C TYR A 123 5.63 -4.85 -26.95
N CYS A 124 4.69 -3.91 -26.79
CA CYS A 124 3.27 -4.19 -27.00
C CYS A 124 2.99 -4.69 -28.42
N LYS A 125 3.59 -4.08 -29.45
CA LYS A 125 3.48 -4.53 -30.84
C LYS A 125 4.02 -5.95 -31.02
N THR A 126 5.19 -6.25 -30.48
CA THR A 126 5.82 -7.59 -30.53
C THR A 126 4.93 -8.65 -29.91
N LEU A 127 4.30 -8.33 -28.77
CA LEU A 127 3.39 -9.24 -28.05
C LEU A 127 1.95 -9.21 -28.59
N SER A 128 1.69 -8.45 -29.65
CA SER A 128 0.35 -8.25 -30.23
C SER A 128 -0.67 -7.76 -29.18
N ILE A 129 -0.26 -6.85 -28.29
CA ILE A 129 -1.12 -6.18 -27.34
C ILE A 129 -1.79 -4.98 -28.04
N ASP A 130 -3.12 -4.99 -28.07
CA ASP A 130 -3.96 -3.94 -28.62
C ASP A 130 -4.01 -2.73 -27.68
N LEU A 131 -3.38 -1.64 -28.12
CA LEU A 131 -3.36 -0.37 -27.39
C LEU A 131 -4.62 0.47 -27.62
N GLU A 132 -5.50 0.11 -28.55
CA GLU A 132 -6.79 0.78 -28.77
C GLU A 132 -7.89 0.26 -27.83
N ARG A 133 -7.59 -0.76 -27.01
CA ARG A 133 -8.51 -1.24 -25.97
C ARG A 133 -8.85 -0.12 -24.98
N GLU A 134 -10.12 0.28 -24.93
CA GLU A 134 -10.55 1.45 -24.16
C GLU A 134 -10.96 1.16 -22.71
N SER A 135 -11.21 -0.10 -22.34
CA SER A 135 -11.76 -0.47 -21.01
C SER A 135 -10.67 -0.56 -19.91
N ILE A 136 -9.90 0.51 -19.77
CA ILE A 136 -8.80 0.64 -18.82
C ILE A 136 -9.13 1.69 -17.75
N ILE A 137 -8.96 1.32 -16.47
CA ILE A 137 -8.90 2.26 -15.33
C ILE A 137 -7.44 2.38 -14.92
N HIS A 138 -6.90 3.61 -14.89
CA HIS A 138 -5.48 3.84 -14.59
C HIS A 138 -5.32 4.73 -13.37
N VAL A 139 -4.62 4.24 -12.34
CA VAL A 139 -4.55 4.92 -11.03
C VAL A 139 -3.11 5.23 -10.64
N ALA A 140 -2.81 6.52 -10.47
CA ALA A 140 -1.59 7.02 -9.86
C ALA A 140 -1.83 7.48 -8.41
N GLY A 141 -0.74 7.85 -7.75
CA GLY A 141 -0.75 8.42 -6.41
C GLY A 141 0.54 8.15 -5.68
N THR A 142 0.72 8.75 -4.51
CA THR A 142 1.82 8.41 -3.59
C THR A 142 1.34 7.37 -2.57
N LYS A 143 0.15 7.58 -2.02
CA LYS A 143 -0.48 6.69 -1.02
C LYS A 143 -1.88 6.32 -1.47
N GLY A 144 -2.30 5.10 -1.16
CA GLY A 144 -3.66 4.63 -1.44
C GLY A 144 -3.90 4.05 -2.83
N LYS A 145 -3.02 4.26 -3.82
CA LYS A 145 -3.25 3.80 -5.21
C LYS A 145 -3.56 2.30 -5.32
N GLY A 146 -2.81 1.44 -4.64
CA GLY A 146 -3.09 -0.01 -4.60
C GLY A 146 -4.43 -0.34 -3.93
N SER A 147 -4.76 0.32 -2.81
CA SER A 147 -6.06 0.17 -2.16
C SER A 147 -7.21 0.62 -3.07
N THR A 148 -7.08 1.79 -3.72
CA THR A 148 -8.07 2.30 -4.67
C THR A 148 -8.27 1.32 -5.82
N CYS A 149 -7.21 0.76 -6.39
CA CYS A 149 -7.33 -0.26 -7.42
C CYS A 149 -8.05 -1.52 -6.92
N ALA A 150 -7.70 -2.00 -5.73
CA ALA A 150 -8.33 -3.18 -5.12
C ALA A 150 -9.83 -2.97 -4.83
N ILE A 151 -10.20 -1.81 -4.29
CA ILE A 151 -11.61 -1.47 -4.03
C ILE A 151 -12.37 -1.31 -5.35
N THR A 152 -11.76 -0.67 -6.35
CA THR A 152 -12.38 -0.49 -7.69
C THR A 152 -12.62 -1.84 -8.36
N GLU A 153 -11.64 -2.75 -8.28
CA GLU A 153 -11.73 -4.13 -8.77
C GLU A 153 -12.88 -4.86 -8.09
N SER A 154 -12.94 -4.78 -6.76
CA SER A 154 -13.97 -5.44 -5.96
C SER A 154 -15.38 -4.95 -6.34
N ILE A 155 -15.57 -3.63 -6.47
CA ILE A 155 -16.87 -3.05 -6.88
C ILE A 155 -17.29 -3.54 -8.27
N ILE A 156 -16.39 -3.49 -9.25
CA ILE A 156 -16.71 -3.87 -10.63
C ILE A 156 -16.97 -5.38 -10.73
N ARG A 157 -16.20 -6.19 -10.00
CA ARG A 157 -16.41 -7.64 -9.92
C ARG A 157 -17.72 -8.02 -9.25
N GLU A 158 -18.11 -7.37 -8.15
CA GLU A 158 -19.41 -7.66 -7.51
C GLU A 158 -20.61 -7.24 -8.36
N GLN A 159 -20.39 -6.41 -9.37
CA GLN A 159 -21.39 -6.12 -10.40
C GLN A 159 -21.49 -7.21 -11.48
N GLY A 160 -20.60 -8.22 -11.46
CA GLY A 160 -20.60 -9.37 -12.37
C GLY A 160 -19.63 -9.26 -13.55
N PHE A 161 -18.81 -8.21 -13.62
CA PHE A 161 -17.83 -8.04 -14.70
C PHE A 161 -16.56 -8.83 -14.44
N SER A 162 -15.97 -9.36 -15.51
CA SER A 162 -14.61 -9.89 -15.45
C SER A 162 -13.59 -8.76 -15.28
N THR A 163 -12.74 -8.88 -14.28
CA THR A 163 -11.77 -7.86 -13.87
C THR A 163 -10.35 -8.40 -13.95
N GLY A 164 -9.43 -7.53 -14.36
CA GLY A 164 -7.99 -7.78 -14.37
C GLY A 164 -7.30 -6.65 -13.62
N LEU A 165 -6.56 -6.97 -12.58
CA LEU A 165 -5.90 -6.00 -11.70
C LEU A 165 -4.39 -6.20 -11.74
N PHE A 166 -3.66 -5.15 -12.10
CA PHE A 166 -2.19 -5.09 -12.06
C PHE A 166 -1.70 -4.17 -10.94
N THR A 167 -0.88 -4.68 -10.02
CA THR A 167 -0.38 -3.94 -8.84
C THR A 167 1.08 -4.19 -8.51
N SER A 168 1.66 -3.34 -7.66
CA SER A 168 3.04 -3.53 -7.15
C SER A 168 3.33 -2.83 -5.81
N PRO A 169 4.32 -3.32 -5.02
CA PRO A 169 5.02 -4.60 -5.17
C PRO A 169 4.16 -5.78 -4.70
N HIS A 170 4.63 -7.02 -4.96
CA HIS A 170 4.05 -8.21 -4.34
C HIS A 170 4.66 -8.45 -2.95
N LEU A 171 3.98 -9.23 -2.10
CA LEU A 171 4.46 -9.60 -0.77
C LEU A 171 5.20 -10.94 -0.75
N ILE A 172 4.70 -11.95 -1.48
CA ILE A 172 5.24 -13.32 -1.48
C ILE A 172 5.62 -13.79 -2.89
N SER A 173 4.73 -13.59 -3.87
CA SER A 173 4.84 -14.14 -5.21
C SER A 173 4.60 -13.07 -6.28
N PRO A 174 5.38 -13.06 -7.40
CA PRO A 174 5.13 -12.15 -8.51
C PRO A 174 3.73 -12.32 -9.13
N ARG A 175 3.07 -13.47 -8.93
CA ARG A 175 1.69 -13.71 -9.35
C ARG A 175 0.69 -12.77 -8.69
N GLU A 176 0.94 -12.31 -7.46
CA GLU A 176 0.07 -11.35 -6.75
C GLU A 176 -0.10 -10.04 -7.51
N ARG A 177 0.86 -9.70 -8.37
CA ARG A 177 0.81 -8.50 -9.20
C ARG A 177 -0.21 -8.59 -10.32
N ILE A 178 -0.71 -9.78 -10.65
CA ILE A 178 -1.65 -10.01 -11.74
C ILE A 178 -2.82 -10.82 -11.16
N ARG A 179 -3.94 -10.15 -10.92
CA ARG A 179 -5.16 -10.78 -10.41
C ARG A 179 -6.24 -10.78 -11.48
N ILE A 180 -6.96 -11.89 -11.61
CA ILE A 180 -8.15 -12.02 -12.43
C ILE A 180 -9.31 -12.33 -11.48
N ASN A 181 -10.38 -11.55 -11.55
CA ASN A 181 -11.58 -11.72 -10.73
C ASN A 181 -11.26 -11.86 -9.23
N GLY A 182 -10.44 -10.96 -8.69
CA GLY A 182 -10.03 -10.99 -7.29
C GLY A 182 -8.94 -12.00 -6.95
N GLU A 183 -8.60 -12.97 -7.81
CA GLU A 183 -7.64 -14.03 -7.49
C GLU A 183 -6.32 -13.85 -8.23
N MET A 184 -5.17 -14.11 -7.57
CA MET A 184 -3.88 -14.13 -8.26
C MET A 184 -3.84 -15.27 -9.28
N ILE A 185 -3.20 -15.05 -10.43
CA ILE A 185 -3.12 -16.08 -11.47
C ILE A 185 -2.40 -17.36 -10.99
N SER A 186 -2.76 -18.50 -11.58
CA SER A 186 -2.17 -19.80 -11.23
C SER A 186 -0.69 -19.89 -11.62
N LYS A 187 0.04 -20.88 -11.10
CA LYS A 187 1.45 -21.11 -11.49
C LYS A 187 1.56 -21.47 -12.97
N GLU A 188 0.60 -22.24 -13.45
CA GLU A 188 0.50 -22.74 -14.82
C GLU A 188 0.26 -21.58 -15.78
N MET A 189 -0.74 -20.74 -15.49
CA MET A 189 -1.01 -19.54 -16.29
C MET A 189 0.19 -18.59 -16.27
N PHE A 190 0.80 -18.35 -15.10
CA PHE A 190 2.01 -17.52 -15.03
C PHE A 190 3.13 -18.08 -15.91
N SER A 191 3.47 -19.37 -15.78
CA SER A 191 4.55 -19.99 -16.55
C SER A 191 4.27 -19.92 -18.05
N GLN A 192 3.06 -20.25 -18.47
CA GLN A 192 2.66 -20.25 -19.87
C GLN A 192 2.80 -18.86 -20.51
N TYR A 193 2.20 -17.83 -19.91
CA TYR A 193 2.28 -16.47 -20.43
C TYR A 193 3.69 -15.89 -20.28
N PHE A 194 4.41 -16.23 -19.20
CA PHE A 194 5.80 -15.83 -19.03
C PHE A 194 6.64 -16.32 -20.20
N TRP A 195 6.62 -17.61 -20.49
CA TRP A 195 7.46 -18.18 -21.55
C TRP A 195 7.03 -17.77 -22.95
N ASN A 196 5.72 -17.59 -23.18
CA ASN A 196 5.22 -17.04 -24.43
C ASN A 196 5.78 -15.62 -24.67
N CYS A 197 5.65 -14.71 -23.69
CA CYS A 197 6.21 -13.38 -23.79
C CYS A 197 7.73 -13.40 -23.93
N TRP A 198 8.41 -14.27 -23.18
CA TRP A 198 9.87 -14.38 -23.18
C TRP A 198 10.39 -14.76 -24.57
N ASP A 199 9.83 -15.81 -25.16
CA ASP A 199 10.26 -16.34 -26.45
C ASP A 199 10.00 -15.34 -27.60
N LEU A 200 8.88 -14.61 -27.54
CA LEU A 200 8.57 -13.57 -28.52
C LEU A 200 9.54 -12.39 -28.41
N LEU A 201 9.83 -11.93 -27.19
CA LEU A 201 10.71 -10.79 -26.96
C LEU A 201 12.19 -11.12 -27.23
N ILE A 202 12.68 -12.29 -26.82
CA ILE A 202 14.10 -12.65 -27.01
C ILE A 202 14.46 -12.78 -28.49
N LYS A 203 13.50 -13.13 -29.35
CA LYS A 203 13.69 -13.21 -30.80
C LYS A 203 14.03 -11.85 -31.40
N ASP A 204 13.35 -10.79 -30.97
CA ASP A 204 13.46 -9.46 -31.55
C ASP A 204 14.49 -8.57 -30.82
N TYR A 205 14.70 -8.80 -29.51
CA TYR A 205 15.53 -7.95 -28.66
C TYR A 205 16.77 -8.64 -28.08
N GLN A 206 16.91 -9.96 -28.26
CA GLN A 206 18.04 -10.75 -27.78
C GLN A 206 18.29 -10.51 -26.28
N THR A 207 19.43 -9.89 -25.91
CA THR A 207 19.81 -9.64 -24.52
C THR A 207 19.21 -8.36 -23.93
N GLN A 208 18.50 -7.54 -24.72
CA GLN A 208 17.90 -6.27 -24.29
C GLN A 208 16.44 -6.45 -23.89
N LEU A 209 16.16 -7.44 -23.02
CA LEU A 209 14.80 -7.69 -22.55
C LEU A 209 14.28 -6.55 -21.65
N PRO A 210 12.95 -6.34 -21.59
CA PRO A 210 12.37 -5.38 -20.67
C PRO A 210 12.79 -5.67 -19.23
N ASN A 211 13.02 -4.62 -18.44
CA ASN A 211 13.30 -4.78 -17.02
C ASN A 211 12.15 -5.47 -16.25
N PHE A 212 12.39 -5.88 -15.01
CA PHE A 212 11.46 -6.65 -14.19
C PHE A 212 10.02 -6.10 -14.18
N PHE A 213 9.84 -4.80 -13.95
CA PHE A 213 8.50 -4.19 -13.88
C PHE A 213 7.84 -4.09 -15.26
N ARG A 214 8.60 -3.69 -16.28
CA ARG A 214 8.10 -3.64 -17.66
C ARG A 214 7.63 -5.01 -18.13
N TYR A 215 8.43 -6.04 -17.86
CA TYR A 215 8.11 -7.40 -18.24
C TYR A 215 6.79 -7.87 -17.60
N LEU A 216 6.64 -7.70 -16.28
CA LEU A 216 5.40 -8.07 -15.61
C LEU A 216 4.20 -7.23 -16.05
N THR A 217 4.42 -5.94 -16.38
CA THR A 217 3.38 -5.09 -16.95
C THR A 217 2.90 -5.65 -18.29
N LEU A 218 3.82 -5.92 -19.21
CA LEU A 218 3.52 -6.49 -20.53
C LEU A 218 2.80 -7.84 -20.41
N MET A 219 3.27 -8.71 -19.51
CA MET A 219 2.64 -10.00 -19.25
C MET A 219 1.22 -9.84 -18.72
N ALA A 220 0.97 -8.90 -17.80
CA ALA A 220 -0.37 -8.62 -17.29
C ALA A 220 -1.31 -8.13 -18.41
N LEU A 221 -0.85 -7.19 -19.24
CA LEU A 221 -1.63 -6.70 -20.37
C LEU A 221 -1.96 -7.81 -21.37
N LYS A 222 -0.99 -8.68 -21.67
CA LYS A 222 -1.18 -9.84 -22.55
C LYS A 222 -2.22 -10.81 -22.00
N ILE A 223 -2.13 -11.14 -20.71
CA ILE A 223 -3.09 -12.00 -20.02
C ILE A 223 -4.50 -11.39 -20.07
N PHE A 224 -4.67 -10.12 -19.70
CA PHE A 224 -6.00 -9.50 -19.67
C PHE A 224 -6.64 -9.38 -21.05
N GLN A 225 -5.83 -9.25 -22.10
CA GLN A 225 -6.30 -9.28 -23.48
C GLN A 225 -6.75 -10.68 -23.88
N ASP A 226 -5.90 -11.69 -23.70
CA ASP A 226 -6.13 -13.04 -24.20
C ASP A 226 -7.24 -13.76 -23.40
N GLU A 227 -7.38 -13.46 -22.11
CA GLU A 227 -8.48 -13.93 -21.25
C GLU A 227 -9.76 -13.10 -21.42
N ALA A 228 -9.81 -12.17 -22.39
CA ALA A 228 -10.97 -11.34 -22.73
C ALA A 228 -11.60 -10.61 -21.53
N ILE A 229 -10.76 -10.16 -20.59
CA ILE A 229 -11.20 -9.43 -19.39
C ILE A 229 -11.98 -8.18 -19.81
N GLN A 230 -13.08 -7.86 -19.12
CA GLN A 230 -13.91 -6.70 -19.48
C GLN A 230 -13.38 -5.38 -18.90
N CYS A 231 -12.87 -5.38 -17.67
CA CYS A 231 -12.30 -4.20 -17.03
C CYS A 231 -10.85 -4.46 -16.61
N THR A 232 -9.91 -3.67 -17.13
CA THR A 232 -8.50 -3.73 -16.71
C THR A 232 -8.16 -2.54 -15.83
N ILE A 233 -7.65 -2.80 -14.63
CA ILE A 233 -7.29 -1.80 -13.63
C ILE A 233 -5.78 -1.85 -13.42
N LEU A 234 -5.11 -0.74 -13.71
CA LEU A 234 -3.66 -0.63 -13.67
C LEU A 234 -3.23 0.32 -12.56
N GLU A 235 -2.48 -0.19 -11.59
CA GLU A 235 -1.74 0.64 -10.64
C GLU A 235 -0.44 1.13 -11.29
N VAL A 236 -0.24 2.44 -11.28
CA VAL A 236 1.02 3.06 -11.66
C VAL A 236 2.15 2.62 -10.74
N GLY A 237 3.35 2.39 -11.29
CA GLY A 237 4.54 2.08 -10.50
C GLY A 237 5.03 3.26 -9.65
N ILE A 238 5.82 4.16 -10.25
CA ILE A 238 6.56 5.21 -9.52
C ILE A 238 6.08 6.62 -9.89
N GLY A 239 6.36 7.06 -11.11
CA GLY A 239 5.80 8.29 -11.71
C GLY A 239 4.56 7.96 -12.54
N GLY A 240 3.86 8.93 -13.14
CA GLY A 240 2.72 8.63 -14.04
C GLY A 240 3.08 8.75 -15.51
N ARG A 241 3.71 9.86 -15.87
CA ARG A 241 3.99 10.28 -17.26
C ARG A 241 4.69 9.19 -18.08
N MET A 242 5.77 8.65 -17.55
CA MET A 242 6.64 7.69 -18.25
C MET A 242 6.57 6.29 -17.64
N ASP A 243 5.50 6.00 -16.92
CA ASP A 243 5.31 4.70 -16.29
C ASP A 243 5.03 3.63 -17.35
N SER A 244 5.49 2.41 -17.10
CA SER A 244 5.27 1.28 -18.01
C SER A 244 3.78 0.94 -18.18
N THR A 245 2.93 1.37 -17.25
CA THR A 245 1.47 1.21 -17.35
C THR A 245 0.79 2.29 -18.20
N ASN A 246 1.46 3.41 -18.53
CA ASN A 246 0.88 4.56 -19.24
C ASN A 246 0.87 4.43 -20.78
N VAL A 247 0.73 3.21 -21.30
CA VAL A 247 0.83 2.91 -22.74
C VAL A 247 -0.49 3.15 -23.50
N PHE A 248 -1.62 3.13 -22.81
CA PHE A 248 -2.93 3.34 -23.41
C PHE A 248 -3.19 4.83 -23.69
N PRO A 249 -3.48 5.22 -24.94
CA PRO A 249 -3.79 6.61 -25.29
C PRO A 249 -5.18 7.05 -24.80
N LYS A 250 -6.14 6.11 -24.68
CA LYS A 250 -7.54 6.35 -24.31
C LYS A 250 -8.03 5.41 -23.20
N PRO A 251 -7.45 5.47 -21.98
CA PRO A 251 -8.07 4.79 -20.86
C PRO A 251 -9.49 5.35 -20.63
N MET A 252 -10.38 4.54 -20.08
CA MET A 252 -11.78 4.92 -19.88
C MET A 252 -11.93 6.05 -18.87
N VAL A 253 -11.15 5.96 -17.79
CA VAL A 253 -11.10 6.89 -16.66
C VAL A 253 -9.76 6.75 -15.96
N THR A 254 -9.28 7.85 -15.37
CA THR A 254 -8.03 7.86 -14.59
C THR A 254 -8.28 8.36 -13.17
N GLY A 255 -7.41 7.98 -12.23
CA GLY A 255 -7.51 8.35 -10.83
C GLY A 255 -6.16 8.75 -10.23
N ILE A 256 -6.13 9.76 -9.37
CA ILE A 256 -4.95 10.13 -8.59
C ILE A 256 -5.33 10.11 -7.10
N SER A 257 -4.84 9.09 -6.39
CA SER A 257 -4.98 9.04 -4.93
C SER A 257 -4.02 10.04 -4.26
N ALA A 258 -4.04 10.10 -2.93
CA ALA A 258 -3.27 11.08 -2.16
C ALA A 258 -1.80 11.20 -2.61
N LEU A 259 -1.38 12.43 -2.90
CA LEU A 259 -0.03 12.79 -3.28
C LEU A 259 0.78 13.24 -2.06
N GLY A 260 2.08 13.02 -2.14
CA GLY A 260 3.03 13.39 -1.10
C GLY A 260 4.46 13.13 -1.57
N TYR A 261 5.42 13.49 -0.73
CA TYR A 261 6.84 13.28 -1.01
C TYR A 261 7.17 11.78 -1.04
N ASP A 262 7.60 11.32 -2.21
CA ASP A 262 8.11 9.97 -2.44
C ASP A 262 8.99 9.96 -3.70
N HIS A 263 9.98 9.09 -3.72
CA HIS A 263 10.93 8.95 -4.84
C HIS A 263 11.53 10.30 -5.32
N GLN A 264 11.87 11.23 -4.41
CA GLN A 264 12.31 12.59 -4.77
C GLN A 264 13.53 12.60 -5.72
N ASN A 265 14.47 11.67 -5.53
CA ASN A 265 15.64 11.48 -6.40
C ASN A 265 15.30 11.18 -7.88
N LEU A 266 14.06 10.76 -8.16
CA LEU A 266 13.58 10.43 -9.51
C LEU A 266 12.50 11.40 -10.00
N LEU A 267 11.55 11.76 -9.12
CA LEU A 267 10.35 12.51 -9.47
C LEU A 267 10.50 14.03 -9.30
N GLY A 268 11.53 14.49 -8.57
CA GLY A 268 11.74 15.89 -8.25
C GLY A 268 11.77 16.15 -6.75
N ASN A 269 12.33 17.30 -6.37
CA ASN A 269 12.54 17.64 -4.97
C ASN A 269 11.30 18.31 -4.34
N THR A 270 10.38 18.82 -5.17
CA THR A 270 9.16 19.51 -4.76
C THR A 270 7.93 18.64 -4.95
N LEU A 271 6.87 18.93 -4.18
CA LEU A 271 5.59 18.25 -4.34
C LEU A 271 4.95 18.58 -5.70
N ALA A 272 5.15 19.80 -6.23
CA ALA A 272 4.70 20.19 -7.56
C ALA A 272 5.32 19.33 -8.68
N GLU A 273 6.62 19.02 -8.61
CA GLU A 273 7.27 18.13 -9.59
C GLU A 273 6.71 16.71 -9.51
N ILE A 274 6.55 16.17 -8.30
CA ILE A 274 5.95 14.85 -8.08
C ILE A 274 4.51 14.80 -8.62
N ALA A 275 3.72 15.83 -8.34
CA ALA A 275 2.35 15.96 -8.81
C ALA A 275 2.31 16.02 -10.34
N LEU A 276 3.19 16.79 -10.98
CA LEU A 276 3.26 16.91 -12.45
C LEU A 276 3.69 15.60 -13.15
N GLU A 277 4.58 14.83 -12.53
CA GLU A 277 4.96 13.51 -13.03
C GLU A 277 3.78 12.53 -12.91
N LYS A 278 3.05 12.52 -11.79
CA LYS A 278 1.89 11.63 -11.58
C LYS A 278 0.67 12.05 -12.40
N ALA A 279 0.48 13.34 -12.63
CA ALA A 279 -0.56 13.90 -13.52
C ALA A 279 -0.37 13.49 -14.99
N GLY A 280 0.80 12.95 -15.37
CA GLY A 280 1.06 12.49 -16.72
C GLY A 280 0.23 11.29 -17.19
N ILE A 281 -0.60 10.69 -16.32
CA ILE A 281 -1.62 9.72 -16.74
C ILE A 281 -2.87 10.40 -17.33
N MET A 282 -3.08 11.70 -17.11
CA MET A 282 -4.21 12.45 -17.69
C MET A 282 -4.13 12.42 -19.22
N LYS A 283 -5.26 12.13 -19.86
CA LYS A 283 -5.40 12.11 -21.32
C LYS A 283 -6.51 13.07 -21.75
N VAL A 284 -6.37 13.61 -22.96
CA VAL A 284 -7.33 14.55 -23.55
C VAL A 284 -8.74 13.95 -23.58
N GLY A 285 -9.73 14.67 -23.06
CA GLY A 285 -11.14 14.25 -23.02
C GLY A 285 -11.42 13.07 -22.08
N ILE A 286 -10.43 12.50 -21.41
CA ILE A 286 -10.62 11.38 -20.48
C ILE A 286 -10.86 11.94 -19.07
N PRO A 287 -11.95 11.54 -18.39
CA PRO A 287 -12.24 11.98 -17.03
C PRO A 287 -11.15 11.54 -16.06
N ILE A 288 -10.82 12.42 -15.11
CA ILE A 288 -9.92 12.13 -14.00
C ILE A 288 -10.53 12.47 -12.66
N PHE A 289 -10.34 11.58 -11.69
CA PHE A 289 -10.75 11.77 -10.31
C PHE A 289 -9.55 11.93 -9.38
N THR A 290 -9.65 12.83 -8.41
CA THR A 290 -8.67 12.98 -7.35
C THR A 290 -9.37 13.17 -6.01
N VAL A 291 -8.60 13.07 -4.93
CA VAL A 291 -9.12 13.09 -3.57
C VAL A 291 -9.20 14.49 -2.97
N SER A 292 -10.10 14.71 -2.01
CA SER A 292 -10.26 16.02 -1.35
C SER A 292 -9.11 16.37 -0.41
N SER A 293 -8.37 15.38 0.11
CA SER A 293 -7.24 15.59 1.01
C SER A 293 -5.94 16.01 0.33
N GLN A 294 -5.94 16.20 -1.01
CA GLN A 294 -4.73 16.62 -1.70
C GLN A 294 -4.16 17.89 -1.06
N LEU A 295 -2.84 17.89 -0.88
CA LEU A 295 -2.14 19.08 -0.39
C LEU A 295 -2.34 20.24 -1.39
N PRO A 296 -2.44 21.51 -0.91
CA PRO A 296 -2.74 22.66 -1.77
C PRO A 296 -1.83 22.80 -3.00
N GLU A 297 -0.52 22.57 -2.84
CA GLU A 297 0.44 22.62 -3.95
C GLU A 297 0.16 21.52 -4.99
N ALA A 298 -0.19 20.32 -4.54
CA ALA A 298 -0.49 19.19 -5.43
C ALA A 298 -1.78 19.42 -6.21
N ILE A 299 -2.87 19.84 -5.55
CA ILE A 299 -4.16 20.04 -6.22
C ILE A 299 -4.09 21.15 -7.28
N ASN A 300 -3.36 22.24 -7.02
CA ASN A 300 -3.14 23.31 -8.00
C ASN A 300 -2.46 22.77 -9.27
N VAL A 301 -1.40 21.97 -9.11
CA VAL A 301 -0.71 21.35 -10.25
C VAL A 301 -1.62 20.39 -11.00
N LEU A 302 -2.47 19.63 -10.31
CA LEU A 302 -3.43 18.73 -10.97
C LEU A 302 -4.46 19.51 -11.79
N ILE A 303 -5.01 20.60 -11.25
CA ILE A 303 -5.99 21.45 -11.95
C ILE A 303 -5.34 22.15 -13.15
N ASP A 304 -4.15 22.72 -12.99
CA ASP A 304 -3.45 23.39 -14.09
C ASP A 304 -3.08 22.40 -15.20
N HIS A 305 -2.62 21.19 -14.83
CA HIS A 305 -2.31 20.16 -15.80
C HIS A 305 -3.56 19.63 -16.51
N SER A 306 -4.65 19.40 -15.77
CA SER A 306 -5.91 18.90 -16.34
C SER A 306 -6.49 19.89 -17.34
N ASN A 307 -6.46 21.19 -17.04
CA ASN A 307 -6.85 22.25 -17.97
C ASN A 307 -5.96 22.28 -19.22
N LYS A 308 -4.63 22.18 -19.04
CA LYS A 308 -3.66 22.18 -20.15
C LYS A 308 -3.88 21.00 -21.12
N VAL A 309 -4.10 19.80 -20.60
CA VAL A 309 -4.32 18.60 -21.43
C VAL A 309 -5.78 18.39 -21.82
N LYS A 310 -6.69 19.21 -21.29
CA LYS A 310 -8.15 19.11 -21.44
C LYS A 310 -8.70 17.77 -20.93
N SER A 311 -8.23 17.33 -19.76
CA SER A 311 -8.77 16.18 -19.03
C SER A 311 -9.79 16.69 -18.00
N PRO A 312 -11.07 16.31 -18.09
CA PRO A 312 -12.10 16.78 -17.17
C PRO A 312 -11.87 16.25 -15.73
N LEU A 313 -11.45 17.13 -14.82
CA LEU A 313 -11.09 16.77 -13.44
C LEU A 313 -12.28 16.97 -12.48
N SER A 314 -12.53 15.96 -11.63
CA SER A 314 -13.41 16.09 -10.46
C SER A 314 -12.69 15.69 -9.19
N ILE A 315 -12.97 16.41 -8.11
CA ILE A 315 -12.60 16.01 -6.75
C ILE A 315 -13.73 15.17 -6.20
N VAL A 316 -13.42 13.97 -5.69
CA VAL A 316 -14.46 13.09 -5.15
C VAL A 316 -15.03 13.64 -3.84
N PRO A 317 -16.33 13.40 -3.56
CA PRO A 317 -16.93 13.81 -2.30
C PRO A 317 -16.36 13.00 -1.13
N SER A 318 -16.61 13.45 0.10
CA SER A 318 -16.33 12.62 1.27
C SER A 318 -17.24 11.38 1.28
N ILE A 319 -16.73 10.26 1.77
CA ILE A 319 -17.44 8.97 1.75
C ILE A 319 -18.79 9.03 2.47
N ASP A 320 -18.91 9.88 3.49
CA ASP A 320 -20.10 10.03 4.34
C ASP A 320 -21.22 10.85 3.69
N GLN A 321 -20.97 11.44 2.51
CA GLN A 321 -21.99 12.07 1.68
C GLN A 321 -22.77 11.05 0.86
N TYR A 322 -22.19 9.88 0.57
CA TYR A 322 -22.94 8.79 -0.07
C TYR A 322 -23.92 8.19 0.93
N THR A 323 -25.10 7.80 0.45
CA THR A 323 -26.04 7.00 1.24
C THR A 323 -26.21 5.60 0.67
N ILE A 324 -26.59 4.64 1.51
CA ILE A 324 -26.97 3.28 1.13
C ILE A 324 -28.49 3.12 1.27
N SER A 325 -29.11 2.25 0.46
CA SER A 325 -30.53 1.93 0.63
C SER A 325 -30.73 1.28 2.01
N SER A 326 -31.60 1.84 2.86
CA SER A 326 -31.95 1.24 4.15
C SER A 326 -32.50 -0.16 3.89
N GLY A 327 -31.76 -1.20 4.26
CA GLY A 327 -32.26 -2.57 4.21
C GLY A 327 -33.28 -2.79 5.31
N GLY A 328 -34.49 -2.21 5.20
CA GLY A 328 -35.66 -2.49 6.05
C GLY A 328 -35.50 -2.30 7.57
N GLY A 329 -34.35 -1.90 8.09
CA GLY A 329 -34.06 -1.71 9.51
C GLY A 329 -34.06 -0.24 9.89
N ASN A 330 -34.63 0.09 11.05
CA ASN A 330 -34.80 1.43 11.63
C ASN A 330 -33.49 2.19 11.99
N ASN A 331 -32.35 1.86 11.40
CA ASN A 331 -31.12 2.64 11.56
C ASN A 331 -31.18 3.84 10.59
N ASN A 332 -31.64 4.99 11.07
CA ASN A 332 -31.79 6.25 10.30
C ASN A 332 -30.47 6.85 9.75
N ASN A 333 -29.33 6.20 9.95
CA ASN A 333 -28.08 6.63 9.36
C ASN A 333 -27.82 5.75 8.13
N ASN A 334 -28.38 6.11 6.98
CA ASN A 334 -28.09 5.49 5.67
C ASN A 334 -26.64 5.71 5.23
N LYS A 335 -25.68 5.76 6.15
CA LYS A 335 -24.26 5.97 5.89
C LYS A 335 -23.59 4.63 5.67
N ILE A 336 -22.48 4.66 4.95
CA ILE A 336 -21.59 3.51 4.81
C ILE A 336 -20.99 3.22 6.20
N GLU A 337 -21.49 2.18 6.87
CA GLU A 337 -21.09 1.85 8.25
C GLU A 337 -19.67 1.26 8.31
N SER A 338 -19.25 0.52 7.28
CA SER A 338 -17.90 -0.03 7.20
C SER A 338 -17.48 -0.36 5.77
N ILE A 339 -16.17 -0.33 5.55
CA ILE A 339 -15.49 -0.86 4.36
C ILE A 339 -14.55 -1.99 4.80
N GLY A 340 -14.23 -2.91 3.89
CA GLY A 340 -13.38 -4.07 4.16
C GLY A 340 -11.97 -3.67 4.63
N LEU A 341 -11.38 -2.67 3.99
CA LEU A 341 -10.06 -2.15 4.34
C LEU A 341 -10.12 -1.17 5.53
N LYS A 342 -9.38 -1.46 6.61
CA LYS A 342 -9.41 -0.65 7.83
C LYS A 342 -8.52 0.61 7.73
N GLY A 343 -8.91 1.63 8.49
CA GLY A 343 -8.20 2.90 8.63
C GLY A 343 -8.90 4.07 7.92
N THR A 344 -8.85 5.25 8.51
CA THR A 344 -9.56 6.45 8.03
C THR A 344 -9.16 6.87 6.61
N HIS A 345 -7.88 6.73 6.26
CA HIS A 345 -7.38 6.97 4.91
C HIS A 345 -8.01 6.07 3.84
N GLN A 346 -8.51 4.87 4.20
CA GLN A 346 -9.17 3.98 3.25
C GLN A 346 -10.56 4.49 2.85
N LEU A 347 -11.19 5.34 3.67
CA LEU A 347 -12.48 5.97 3.35
C LEU A 347 -12.36 6.87 2.11
N GLU A 348 -11.26 7.59 2.00
CA GLU A 348 -10.99 8.42 0.84
C GLU A 348 -10.62 7.59 -0.40
N ASN A 349 -9.81 6.54 -0.22
CA ASN A 349 -9.51 5.58 -1.29
C ASN A 349 -10.79 4.91 -1.81
N ALA A 350 -11.74 4.63 -0.92
CA ALA A 350 -13.06 4.09 -1.25
C ALA A 350 -13.90 5.10 -2.05
N SER A 351 -13.93 6.38 -1.64
CA SER A 351 -14.64 7.41 -2.41
C SER A 351 -14.07 7.55 -3.82
N LEU A 352 -12.74 7.54 -3.95
CA LEU A 352 -12.07 7.53 -5.24
C LEU A 352 -12.46 6.30 -6.08
N ALA A 353 -12.46 5.12 -5.48
CA ALA A 353 -12.84 3.88 -6.16
C ALA A 353 -14.30 3.86 -6.62
N ILE A 354 -15.23 4.40 -5.82
CA ILE A 354 -16.65 4.54 -6.19
C ILE A 354 -16.78 5.42 -7.44
N ALA A 355 -16.09 6.58 -7.48
CA ALA A 355 -16.16 7.48 -8.62
C ALA A 355 -15.56 6.86 -9.89
N LEU A 356 -14.43 6.15 -9.77
CA LEU A 356 -13.81 5.41 -10.86
C LEU A 356 -14.75 4.32 -11.41
N ALA A 357 -15.35 3.51 -10.52
CA ALA A 357 -16.27 2.46 -10.91
C ALA A 357 -17.54 3.02 -11.57
N ASN A 358 -18.16 4.04 -10.98
CA ASN A 358 -19.33 4.71 -11.55
C ASN A 358 -19.08 5.29 -12.93
N CYS A 359 -17.92 5.93 -13.12
CA CYS A 359 -17.52 6.46 -14.43
C CYS A 359 -17.32 5.33 -15.45
N TRP A 360 -16.64 4.25 -15.06
CA TRP A 360 -16.45 3.07 -15.89
C TRP A 360 -17.80 2.43 -16.28
N PHE A 361 -18.72 2.24 -15.33
CA PHE A 361 -20.06 1.73 -15.58
C PHE A 361 -20.85 2.62 -16.55
N LYS A 362 -20.85 3.94 -16.35
CA LYS A 362 -21.57 4.89 -17.22
C LYS A 362 -21.14 4.82 -18.68
N LYS A 363 -19.86 4.49 -18.93
CA LYS A 363 -19.31 4.35 -20.28
C LYS A 363 -19.53 2.97 -20.90
N GLN A 364 -20.03 1.99 -20.15
CA GLN A 364 -20.33 0.68 -20.71
C GLN A 364 -21.60 0.73 -21.58
N THR A 365 -21.57 0.01 -22.69
CA THR A 365 -22.72 -0.14 -23.60
C THR A 365 -23.57 -1.38 -23.30
N PHE A 366 -23.20 -2.17 -22.28
CA PHE A 366 -23.93 -3.38 -21.89
C PHE A 366 -25.34 -3.04 -21.42
N LYS A 367 -26.31 -3.83 -21.88
CA LYS A 367 -27.74 -3.65 -21.55
C LYS A 367 -27.98 -3.63 -20.03
N ASP A 368 -27.36 -4.56 -19.31
CA ASP A 368 -27.53 -4.71 -17.86
C ASP A 368 -27.04 -3.49 -17.07
N VAL A 369 -25.92 -2.87 -17.48
CA VAL A 369 -25.38 -1.67 -16.80
C VAL A 369 -26.28 -0.47 -16.99
N ASN A 370 -26.81 -0.30 -18.20
CA ASN A 370 -27.79 0.75 -18.46
C ASN A 370 -29.02 0.52 -17.60
N GLU A 371 -29.56 -0.71 -17.54
CA GLU A 371 -30.68 -1.07 -16.65
C GLU A 371 -30.44 -0.73 -15.18
N ILE A 372 -29.20 -0.89 -14.69
CA ILE A 372 -28.81 -0.55 -13.32
C ILE A 372 -28.69 0.97 -13.10
N PHE A 373 -28.05 1.70 -14.03
CA PHE A 373 -27.83 3.15 -13.94
C PHE A 373 -28.90 3.98 -14.70
N ASN A 374 -30.17 3.59 -14.60
CA ASN A 374 -31.26 4.20 -15.39
C ASN A 374 -32.06 5.31 -14.69
N SER A 375 -31.75 5.63 -13.42
CA SER A 375 -32.42 6.73 -12.71
C SER A 375 -32.19 8.09 -13.39
N GLU A 376 -33.13 9.01 -13.25
CA GLU A 376 -32.97 10.38 -13.77
C GLU A 376 -31.74 11.09 -13.18
N ASN A 377 -31.33 10.73 -11.95
CA ASN A 377 -30.12 11.25 -11.33
C ASN A 377 -28.85 10.71 -12.01
N HIS A 378 -28.81 9.40 -12.33
CA HIS A 378 -27.68 8.80 -13.05
C HIS A 378 -27.51 9.36 -14.47
N LYS A 379 -28.61 9.80 -15.11
CA LYS A 379 -28.59 10.43 -16.43
C LYS A 379 -27.94 11.82 -16.44
N GLN A 380 -27.95 12.53 -15.31
CA GLN A 380 -27.33 13.85 -15.18
C GLN A 380 -25.79 13.80 -15.14
N TYR A 381 -25.20 12.64 -14.82
CA TYR A 381 -23.75 12.48 -14.88
C TYR A 381 -23.29 12.40 -16.35
N ASN A 382 -22.48 13.38 -16.74
CA ASN A 382 -21.80 13.46 -18.02
C ASN A 382 -20.29 13.28 -17.80
N TYR A 383 -19.73 12.17 -18.30
CA TYR A 383 -18.30 11.87 -18.18
C TYR A 383 -17.41 12.78 -19.04
N GLU A 384 -17.93 13.45 -20.07
CA GLU A 384 -17.17 14.35 -20.96
C GLU A 384 -16.86 15.69 -20.29
N THR A 385 -17.78 16.18 -19.44
CA THR A 385 -17.54 17.35 -18.59
C THR A 385 -17.09 16.96 -17.18
N ASN A 386 -17.21 15.67 -16.85
CA ASN A 386 -17.01 15.08 -15.53
C ASN A 386 -17.68 15.92 -14.42
N ASN A 387 -18.99 16.17 -14.58
CA ASN A 387 -19.81 16.90 -13.60
C ASN A 387 -20.23 16.02 -12.40
N TYR A 388 -19.33 15.15 -11.93
CA TYR A 388 -19.62 14.13 -10.92
C TYR A 388 -20.14 14.77 -9.62
N ASN A 389 -21.31 14.33 -9.17
CA ASN A 389 -21.92 14.77 -7.92
C ASN A 389 -22.47 13.57 -7.16
N VAL A 390 -22.36 13.60 -5.83
CA VAL A 390 -22.83 12.54 -4.94
C VAL A 390 -24.34 12.23 -5.10
N THR A 391 -25.16 13.25 -5.39
CA THR A 391 -26.62 13.07 -5.58
C THR A 391 -26.97 12.23 -6.79
N GLN A 392 -26.06 12.14 -7.77
CA GLN A 392 -26.24 11.31 -8.97
C GLN A 392 -26.17 9.83 -8.62
N PHE A 393 -25.37 9.46 -7.61
CA PHE A 393 -25.02 8.07 -7.27
C PHE A 393 -25.48 7.67 -5.87
N THR A 394 -26.54 8.31 -5.38
CA THR A 394 -27.09 8.09 -4.05
C THR A 394 -28.59 7.74 -4.16
N PRO A 395 -29.07 6.65 -3.52
CA PRO A 395 -28.30 5.69 -2.75
C PRO A 395 -27.36 4.85 -3.64
N LEU A 396 -26.26 4.38 -3.07
CA LEU A 396 -25.34 3.48 -3.74
C LEU A 396 -26.03 2.16 -4.07
N LEU A 397 -25.64 1.58 -5.20
CA LEU A 397 -26.04 0.23 -5.58
C LEU A 397 -25.56 -0.79 -4.55
N LYS A 398 -26.34 -1.86 -4.39
CA LYS A 398 -25.97 -2.94 -3.46
C LYS A 398 -24.65 -3.62 -3.82
N SER A 399 -24.34 -3.74 -5.11
CA SER A 399 -23.05 -4.23 -5.62
C SER A 399 -21.86 -3.37 -5.17
N ILE A 400 -22.02 -2.04 -5.18
CA ILE A 400 -20.98 -1.12 -4.69
C ILE A 400 -20.79 -1.32 -3.19
N GLU A 401 -21.87 -1.40 -2.40
CA GLU A 401 -21.80 -1.67 -0.97
C GLU A 401 -21.08 -3.00 -0.67
N LEU A 402 -21.43 -4.07 -1.41
CA LEU A 402 -20.79 -5.38 -1.27
C LEU A 402 -19.31 -5.32 -1.67
N GLY A 403 -18.97 -4.67 -2.79
CA GLY A 403 -17.59 -4.51 -3.23
C GLY A 403 -16.73 -3.75 -2.23
N LEU A 404 -17.28 -2.69 -1.61
CA LEU A 404 -16.64 -1.95 -0.53
C LEU A 404 -16.42 -2.82 0.72
N LYS A 405 -17.43 -3.59 1.13
CA LYS A 405 -17.40 -4.43 2.32
C LYS A 405 -16.48 -5.65 2.17
N ASN A 406 -16.51 -6.29 1.00
CA ASN A 406 -15.78 -7.53 0.71
C ASN A 406 -14.34 -7.30 0.22
N CYS A 407 -13.94 -6.05 -0.03
CA CYS A 407 -12.59 -5.76 -0.49
C CYS A 407 -11.56 -6.14 0.58
N GLU A 408 -10.68 -7.08 0.23
CA GLU A 408 -9.52 -7.46 1.02
C GLU A 408 -8.23 -7.09 0.27
N TRP A 409 -7.22 -6.60 1.00
CA TRP A 409 -5.93 -6.26 0.43
C TRP A 409 -4.80 -6.72 1.34
N ALA A 410 -4.05 -7.73 0.88
CA ALA A 410 -3.05 -8.39 1.70
C ALA A 410 -2.00 -7.40 2.23
N GLY A 411 -1.67 -7.52 3.52
CA GLY A 411 -0.69 -6.68 4.20
C GLY A 411 -1.11 -5.23 4.48
N ARG A 412 -2.38 -4.86 4.29
CA ARG A 412 -2.95 -3.55 4.71
C ARG A 412 -4.01 -3.75 5.76
N ALA A 413 -3.68 -3.44 7.01
CA ALA A 413 -4.54 -3.63 8.18
C ALA A 413 -5.26 -4.99 8.20
N GLN A 414 -4.53 -6.05 7.86
CA GLN A 414 -5.05 -7.40 7.71
C GLN A 414 -5.05 -8.12 9.05
N HIS A 415 -6.15 -8.77 9.39
CA HIS A 415 -6.33 -9.45 10.67
C HIS A 415 -6.62 -10.93 10.45
N PHE A 416 -5.85 -11.80 11.09
CA PHE A 416 -6.13 -13.24 11.19
C PHE A 416 -6.51 -13.55 12.63
N THR A 417 -7.76 -13.97 12.84
CA THR A 417 -8.26 -14.41 14.15
C THR A 417 -8.07 -15.90 14.31
N ASN A 418 -7.41 -16.33 15.38
CA ASN A 418 -7.21 -17.74 15.75
C ASN A 418 -6.94 -18.67 14.53
N PRO A 419 -5.88 -18.44 13.73
CA PRO A 419 -5.57 -19.34 12.64
C PRO A 419 -5.34 -20.77 13.16
N SER A 420 -5.60 -21.78 12.33
CA SER A 420 -5.74 -23.19 12.73
C SER A 420 -4.61 -23.74 13.61
N HIS A 421 -3.36 -23.29 13.42
CA HIS A 421 -2.20 -23.75 14.20
C HIS A 421 -1.81 -22.83 15.36
N PHE A 422 -2.54 -21.73 15.56
CA PHE A 422 -2.31 -20.74 16.59
C PHE A 422 -3.61 -20.41 17.35
N PRO A 423 -4.15 -21.38 18.12
CA PRO A 423 -5.33 -21.12 18.95
C PRO A 423 -5.02 -20.02 19.97
N ASN A 424 -6.01 -19.15 20.24
CA ASN A 424 -5.93 -18.00 21.14
C ASN A 424 -4.97 -16.88 20.68
N MET A 425 -4.54 -16.89 19.40
CA MET A 425 -3.67 -15.86 18.84
C MET A 425 -4.35 -15.13 17.68
N ASP A 426 -4.33 -13.80 17.76
CA ASP A 426 -4.72 -12.90 16.69
C ASP A 426 -3.49 -12.22 16.08
N PHE A 427 -3.38 -12.24 14.76
CA PHE A 427 -2.28 -11.59 14.03
C PHE A 427 -2.80 -10.37 13.27
N TYR A 428 -2.17 -9.22 13.52
CA TYR A 428 -2.50 -7.92 12.92
C TYR A 428 -1.33 -7.45 12.07
N LEU A 429 -1.49 -7.47 10.75
CA LEU A 429 -0.43 -7.22 9.78
C LEU A 429 -0.64 -5.90 9.04
N ASP A 430 0.34 -5.01 9.08
CA ASP A 430 0.38 -3.83 8.20
C ASP A 430 1.81 -3.47 7.73
N GLY A 431 1.98 -3.40 6.41
CA GLY A 431 3.22 -3.01 5.72
C GLY A 431 3.55 -1.52 5.77
N ALA A 432 3.57 -0.95 6.97
CA ALA A 432 3.75 0.47 7.25
C ALA A 432 5.20 0.96 7.09
N HIS A 433 5.73 0.90 5.86
CA HIS A 433 7.14 1.16 5.55
C HIS A 433 7.50 2.65 5.32
N THR A 434 6.59 3.59 5.63
CA THR A 434 6.87 5.05 5.73
C THR A 434 6.45 5.56 7.10
N VAL A 435 7.01 6.68 7.55
CA VAL A 435 6.70 7.25 8.87
C VAL A 435 5.20 7.56 9.01
N GLU A 436 4.59 8.15 7.98
CA GLU A 436 3.15 8.46 8.03
C GLU A 436 2.31 7.19 7.98
N SER A 437 2.72 6.17 7.21
CA SER A 437 2.04 4.88 7.22
C SER A 437 2.12 4.21 8.59
N SER A 438 3.22 4.38 9.32
CA SER A 438 3.38 3.87 10.68
C SER A 438 2.45 4.58 11.67
N ILE A 439 2.23 5.89 11.52
CA ILE A 439 1.24 6.63 12.32
C ILE A 439 -0.18 6.10 12.05
N VAL A 440 -0.50 5.85 10.78
CA VAL A 440 -1.80 5.28 10.37
C VAL A 440 -2.01 3.88 10.95
N MET A 441 -1.02 3.01 10.83
CA MET A 441 -1.02 1.67 11.42
C MET A 441 -1.17 1.75 12.95
N LEU A 442 -0.47 2.67 13.60
CA LEU A 442 -0.54 2.87 15.05
C LEU A 442 -1.93 3.32 15.49
N ASN A 443 -2.61 4.19 14.73
CA ASN A 443 -3.99 4.58 15.02
C ASN A 443 -4.96 3.41 14.87
N TRP A 444 -4.75 2.55 13.88
CA TRP A 444 -5.51 1.31 13.75
C TRP A 444 -5.24 0.36 14.94
N TRP A 445 -3.98 0.17 15.33
CA TRP A 445 -3.60 -0.64 16.49
C TRP A 445 -4.23 -0.12 17.79
N LYS A 446 -4.22 1.20 18.02
CA LYS A 446 -4.91 1.85 19.15
C LYS A 446 -6.39 1.46 19.20
N SER A 447 -7.08 1.45 18.05
CA SER A 447 -8.49 1.06 18.02
C SER A 447 -8.70 -0.40 18.44
N ILE A 448 -7.76 -1.30 18.11
CA ILE A 448 -7.84 -2.73 18.44
C ILE A 448 -7.61 -2.99 19.93
N VAL A 449 -6.57 -2.39 20.51
CA VAL A 449 -6.21 -2.63 21.91
C VAL A 449 -7.17 -1.94 22.89
N ASN A 450 -7.81 -0.84 22.47
CA ASN A 450 -8.76 -0.10 23.30
C ASN A 450 -10.22 -0.61 23.19
N THR A 451 -10.52 -1.56 22.30
CA THR A 451 -11.88 -2.10 22.13
C THR A 451 -12.33 -2.94 23.35
N THR A 452 -11.40 -3.43 24.18
CA THR A 452 -11.72 -4.34 25.30
C THR A 452 -12.12 -3.65 26.62
N THR A 453 -12.12 -2.32 26.70
CA THR A 453 -12.32 -1.60 27.99
C THR A 453 -13.77 -1.17 28.27
N THR A 454 -14.73 -1.45 27.38
CA THR A 454 -16.09 -0.86 27.49
C THR A 454 -17.25 -1.85 27.31
N THR A 455 -17.06 -3.13 27.62
CA THR A 455 -18.17 -4.12 27.72
C THR A 455 -18.24 -4.78 29.10
N THR A 456 -18.54 -3.96 30.12
CA THR A 456 -19.22 -4.44 31.33
C THR A 456 -20.11 -3.34 31.89
N THR A 457 -21.28 -3.21 31.28
CA THR A 457 -22.44 -2.60 31.92
C THR A 457 -23.04 -3.62 32.90
N THR A 458 -23.39 -3.14 34.09
CA THR A 458 -24.33 -3.77 35.05
C THR A 458 -23.93 -5.12 35.67
N THR A 459 -23.23 -5.08 36.81
CA THR A 459 -23.76 -5.63 38.08
C THR A 459 -22.94 -5.13 39.27
N THR A 460 -23.67 -4.63 40.25
CA THR A 460 -23.27 -4.33 41.62
C THR A 460 -22.57 -5.51 42.29
N THR A 461 -21.32 -5.36 42.73
CA THR A 461 -20.86 -5.62 44.11
C THR A 461 -19.35 -5.43 44.21
N THR A 462 -18.95 -4.83 45.32
CA THR A 462 -17.58 -4.64 45.79
C THR A 462 -16.78 -5.94 45.80
N THR A 463 -15.90 -6.12 44.81
CA THR A 463 -14.64 -6.86 44.94
C THR A 463 -13.64 -6.20 44.00
N THR A 464 -12.43 -6.03 44.50
CA THR A 464 -11.27 -5.45 43.82
C THR A 464 -10.87 -6.30 42.61
N ASN A 465 -11.61 -6.18 41.51
CA ASN A 465 -11.22 -6.75 40.22
C ASN A 465 -10.21 -5.81 39.56
N ASN A 466 -8.95 -5.95 39.95
CA ASN A 466 -7.84 -5.70 39.03
C ASN A 466 -7.90 -6.81 37.96
N ASN A 467 -8.86 -6.73 37.05
CA ASN A 467 -8.76 -7.42 35.75
C ASN A 467 -7.68 -6.68 34.96
N ASP A 468 -6.41 -6.87 35.37
CA ASP A 468 -5.26 -6.57 34.53
C ASP A 468 -5.44 -7.42 33.27
N ASP A 469 -5.88 -6.73 32.21
CA ASP A 469 -6.15 -7.20 30.85
C ASP A 469 -5.46 -8.54 30.54
N ASP A 470 -6.25 -9.60 30.44
CA ASP A 470 -5.79 -10.99 30.24
C ASP A 470 -5.21 -11.22 28.82
N THR A 471 -4.83 -10.13 28.14
CA THR A 471 -4.33 -10.08 26.78
C THR A 471 -2.82 -9.83 26.75
N ILE A 472 -2.07 -10.74 26.13
CA ILE A 472 -0.64 -10.58 25.85
C ILE A 472 -0.47 -9.83 24.54
N HIS A 473 0.27 -8.73 24.54
CA HIS A 473 0.60 -7.96 23.34
C HIS A 473 2.03 -8.22 22.88
N ILE A 474 2.20 -8.65 21.63
CA ILE A 474 3.52 -8.91 21.02
C ILE A 474 3.73 -7.99 19.82
N LEU A 475 4.92 -7.42 19.69
CA LEU A 475 5.35 -6.69 18.49
C LEU A 475 6.40 -7.51 17.73
N ILE A 476 6.17 -7.75 16.44
CA ILE A 476 7.19 -8.24 15.52
C ILE A 476 7.47 -7.12 14.51
N PHE A 477 8.68 -6.57 14.55
CA PHE A 477 9.05 -5.41 13.76
C PHE A 477 10.36 -5.64 13.01
N ASN A 478 10.41 -5.22 11.76
CA ASN A 478 11.66 -5.13 11.02
C ASN A 478 11.64 -3.97 10.02
N SER A 479 12.79 -3.32 9.81
CA SER A 479 13.00 -2.29 8.80
C SER A 479 14.04 -2.76 7.78
N THR A 480 13.78 -2.56 6.49
CA THR A 480 14.69 -2.93 5.39
C THR A 480 14.86 -1.78 4.39
N GLY A 481 15.80 -1.93 3.46
CA GLY A 481 16.01 -0.97 2.36
C GLY A 481 16.70 0.33 2.80
N GLY A 482 17.53 0.27 3.83
CA GLY A 482 18.35 1.41 4.28
C GLY A 482 17.62 2.45 5.13
N ARG A 483 16.37 2.19 5.53
CA ARG A 483 15.56 3.13 6.32
C ARG A 483 15.94 3.09 7.80
N ASN A 484 15.92 4.24 8.46
CA ASN A 484 16.18 4.35 9.89
C ASN A 484 15.03 3.71 10.71
N PRO A 485 15.24 2.61 11.45
CA PRO A 485 14.17 2.01 12.25
C PRO A 485 13.59 2.95 13.31
N THR A 486 14.38 3.90 13.85
CA THR A 486 13.93 4.72 14.98
C THR A 486 12.81 5.70 14.63
N SER A 487 12.72 6.15 13.36
CA SER A 487 11.63 7.03 12.92
C SER A 487 10.28 6.31 12.91
N PHE A 488 10.26 4.99 12.74
CA PHE A 488 9.05 4.16 12.81
C PHE A 488 8.68 3.78 14.24
N LEU A 489 9.69 3.53 15.08
CA LEU A 489 9.50 3.10 16.47
C LEU A 489 9.14 4.28 17.40
N THR A 490 9.62 5.49 17.12
CA THR A 490 9.41 6.66 17.99
C THR A 490 7.92 6.95 18.25
N PRO A 491 7.02 6.97 17.24
CA PRO A 491 5.59 7.15 17.49
C PRO A 491 5.00 6.05 18.39
N ILE A 492 5.44 4.80 18.22
CA ILE A 492 4.98 3.67 19.05
C ILE A 492 5.41 3.87 20.51
N ILE A 493 6.68 4.23 20.72
CA ILE A 493 7.24 4.52 22.06
C ILE A 493 6.49 5.67 22.72
N GLN A 494 6.25 6.76 22.00
CA GLN A 494 5.49 7.90 22.53
C GLN A 494 4.06 7.50 22.93
N SER A 495 3.38 6.66 22.15
CA SER A 495 2.05 6.15 22.52
C SER A 495 2.08 5.22 23.73
N ILE A 496 3.16 4.46 23.95
CA ILE A 496 3.36 3.67 25.18
C ILE A 496 3.57 4.62 26.38
N ASP A 497 4.46 5.61 26.24
CA ASP A 497 4.77 6.59 27.31
C ASP A 497 3.52 7.40 27.71
N ASN A 498 2.68 7.76 26.72
CA ASN A 498 1.41 8.45 26.93
C ASN A 498 0.27 7.52 27.39
N LYS A 499 0.51 6.21 27.55
CA LYS A 499 -0.50 5.18 27.90
C LYS A 499 -1.68 5.10 26.93
N GLU A 500 -1.46 5.45 25.67
CA GLU A 500 -2.46 5.33 24.60
C GLU A 500 -2.57 3.88 24.08
N ILE A 501 -1.50 3.10 24.26
CA ILE A 501 -1.44 1.65 24.04
C ILE A 501 -0.67 0.99 25.21
N PRO A 502 -0.95 -0.29 25.52
CA PRO A 502 -0.15 -1.02 26.50
C PRO A 502 1.27 -1.26 25.98
N ILE A 503 2.23 -1.29 26.91
CA ILE A 503 3.60 -1.75 26.60
C ILE A 503 3.56 -3.21 26.14
N PHE A 504 4.35 -3.56 25.12
CA PHE A 504 4.37 -4.93 24.64
C PHE A 504 4.96 -5.88 25.69
N ASN A 505 4.33 -7.04 25.87
CA ASN A 505 4.86 -8.12 26.71
C ASN A 505 6.15 -8.67 26.09
N LYS A 506 6.26 -8.65 24.76
CA LYS A 506 7.45 -9.06 24.01
C LYS A 506 7.58 -8.25 22.73
N SER A 507 8.80 -7.89 22.37
CA SER A 507 9.13 -7.33 21.05
C SER A 507 10.22 -8.17 20.38
N ILE A 508 10.00 -8.55 19.13
CA ILE A 508 10.84 -9.48 18.36
C ILE A 508 11.30 -8.80 17.07
N ILE A 509 12.58 -8.94 16.77
CA ILE A 509 13.17 -8.50 15.50
C ILE A 509 13.66 -9.73 14.74
N PRO A 510 12.97 -10.16 13.68
CA PRO A 510 13.46 -11.24 12.83
C PRO A 510 14.72 -10.81 12.07
N ASN A 511 15.63 -11.76 11.85
CA ASN A 511 16.68 -11.60 10.86
C ASN A 511 16.06 -11.82 9.48
N ILE A 512 16.13 -10.81 8.62
CA ILE A 512 15.63 -10.91 7.24
C ILE A 512 16.84 -10.85 6.32
N ILE A 513 17.31 -12.03 5.91
CA ILE A 513 18.36 -12.14 4.90
C ILE A 513 17.72 -11.85 3.55
N ILE A 514 17.92 -10.63 3.04
CA ILE A 514 17.63 -10.32 1.64
C ILE A 514 18.85 -10.80 0.86
N GLU A 515 18.72 -11.93 0.15
CA GLU A 515 19.73 -12.33 -0.83
C GLU A 515 19.96 -11.15 -1.77
N LYS A 516 21.20 -10.63 -1.80
CA LYS A 516 21.52 -9.50 -2.67
C LYS A 516 21.28 -9.90 -4.12
N PRO A 517 20.60 -9.09 -4.94
CA PRO A 517 20.88 -9.12 -6.37
C PRO A 517 22.38 -8.84 -6.53
N ILE A 518 23.05 -9.67 -7.30
CA ILE A 518 24.47 -9.58 -7.64
C ILE A 518 24.75 -8.15 -8.16
N ASP A 519 25.28 -7.26 -7.32
CA ASP A 519 26.48 -6.46 -7.60
C ASP A 519 26.88 -5.57 -6.41
N LYS A 520 28.14 -5.70 -5.98
CA LYS A 520 28.71 -4.98 -4.82
C LYS A 520 29.15 -3.55 -5.18
N LYS A 521 29.19 -3.21 -6.49
CA LYS A 521 29.75 -1.95 -7.02
C LYS A 521 28.77 -0.76 -7.05
N TYR A 522 27.45 -0.99 -7.03
CA TYR A 522 26.47 0.08 -7.29
C TYR A 522 26.16 0.99 -6.09
N TYR A 523 26.26 0.47 -4.86
CA TYR A 523 25.94 1.25 -3.64
C TYR A 523 26.88 2.43 -3.38
N ILE A 524 28.07 2.47 -4.02
CA ILE A 524 29.06 3.53 -3.82
C ILE A 524 28.69 4.83 -4.56
N ASN A 525 27.78 4.80 -5.55
CA ASN A 525 27.52 5.98 -6.38
C ASN A 525 26.39 6.90 -5.87
N GLU A 526 25.42 6.42 -5.08
CA GLU A 526 24.43 7.32 -4.44
C GLU A 526 25.07 8.25 -3.40
N ILE A 527 26.21 7.83 -2.86
CA ILE A 527 27.01 8.48 -1.81
C ILE A 527 27.76 9.71 -2.34
N ILE A 528 28.30 9.62 -3.56
CA ILE A 528 29.06 10.72 -4.16
C ILE A 528 28.13 11.89 -4.50
N GLN A 529 26.86 11.61 -4.79
CA GLN A 529 25.90 12.64 -5.20
C GLN A 529 25.23 13.37 -4.03
N SER A 530 25.11 12.77 -2.85
CA SER A 530 24.59 13.47 -1.65
C SER A 530 25.61 14.44 -1.03
N ASN A 531 26.90 14.27 -1.32
CA ASN A 531 27.97 15.06 -0.71
C ASN A 531 28.53 16.17 -1.64
N GLN A 532 27.99 16.35 -2.85
CA GLN A 532 28.46 17.40 -3.78
C GLN A 532 27.46 18.54 -4.02
N SER A 533 26.44 18.69 -3.16
CA SER A 533 25.55 19.86 -3.17
C SER A 533 25.75 20.74 -1.94
N SER A 534 26.99 21.20 -1.71
CA SER A 534 27.26 22.35 -0.85
C SER A 534 28.65 22.92 -1.16
N THR A 535 28.62 23.99 -1.96
CA THR A 535 29.56 25.11 -2.01
C THR A 535 31.04 24.82 -2.28
N ALA A 536 31.42 25.16 -3.51
CA ALA A 536 32.73 25.68 -3.87
C ALA A 536 33.21 26.75 -2.87
N THR A 537 34.38 26.56 -2.29
CA THR A 537 35.34 27.65 -2.08
C THR A 537 36.74 27.05 -1.96
N THR A 538 37.54 27.37 -2.96
CA THR A 538 38.99 27.21 -3.06
C THR A 538 39.72 27.90 -1.91
N THR A 539 40.59 27.19 -1.20
CA THR A 539 42.02 27.53 -0.98
C THR A 539 42.72 26.39 -0.24
N PRO A 540 43.93 25.97 -0.66
CA PRO A 540 44.71 24.90 -0.01
C PRO A 540 45.55 25.49 1.16
N ILE A 541 46.16 24.62 2.00
CA ILE A 541 47.36 24.83 2.88
C ILE A 541 47.16 24.23 4.31
N PRO A 542 48.13 23.52 4.94
CA PRO A 542 48.94 22.40 4.43
C PRO A 542 49.02 21.22 5.44
N ASP A 543 49.76 20.18 5.08
CA ASP A 543 50.22 19.12 5.99
C ASP A 543 50.94 19.69 7.23
N ASN A 544 50.53 19.27 8.43
CA ASN A 544 51.42 19.15 9.58
C ASN A 544 50.87 18.18 10.64
N ALA A 545 51.50 17.01 10.67
CA ALA A 545 51.96 16.26 11.83
C ALA A 545 51.19 16.38 13.18
N ALA A 546 50.68 15.20 13.59
CA ALA A 546 50.83 14.63 14.93
C ALA A 546 50.42 15.49 16.13
N VAL A 547 49.15 15.40 16.50
CA VAL A 547 48.73 15.53 17.90
C VAL A 547 48.10 14.21 18.35
N LYS A 548 48.93 13.39 19.01
CA LYS A 548 48.46 12.34 19.92
C LYS A 548 47.80 13.03 21.10
N GLN A 549 46.50 13.26 21.03
CA GLN A 549 45.67 13.43 22.20
C GLN A 549 44.74 12.22 22.27
N THR A 550 45.15 11.25 23.09
CA THR A 550 44.27 10.29 23.73
C THR A 550 43.36 11.04 24.69
N THR A 551 42.41 11.80 24.14
CA THR A 551 41.29 12.31 24.92
C THR A 551 40.35 11.14 25.11
N GLU A 552 40.15 10.75 26.37
CA GLU A 552 39.11 9.82 26.79
C GLU A 552 37.81 10.16 26.05
N ILE A 553 37.50 9.37 25.03
CA ILE A 553 36.19 9.38 24.40
C ILE A 553 35.28 8.87 25.51
N LYS A 554 34.68 9.79 26.29
CA LYS A 554 33.41 9.52 26.97
C LYS A 554 32.56 8.87 25.91
N GLU A 555 32.26 7.57 26.08
CA GLU A 555 31.52 6.76 25.12
C GLU A 555 30.28 7.56 24.68
N SER A 556 30.40 8.26 23.55
CA SER A 556 29.27 8.92 22.94
C SER A 556 28.42 7.76 22.48
N SER A 557 27.26 7.59 23.12
CA SER A 557 26.30 6.55 22.77
C SER A 557 26.18 6.51 21.25
N THR A 558 26.61 5.41 20.66
CA THR A 558 26.63 5.26 19.21
C THR A 558 25.20 5.31 18.69
N TRP A 559 24.98 5.64 17.41
CA TRP A 559 23.63 5.63 16.84
C TRP A 559 22.99 4.23 16.97
N GLU A 560 23.81 3.17 16.98
CA GLU A 560 23.37 1.81 17.31
C GLU A 560 22.86 1.69 18.75
N ASP A 561 23.51 2.36 19.71
CA ASP A 561 23.06 2.36 21.10
C ASP A 561 21.71 3.10 21.22
N PHE A 562 21.51 4.17 20.45
CA PHE A 562 20.19 4.84 20.36
C PHE A 562 19.12 3.92 19.75
N VAL A 563 19.45 3.16 18.70
CA VAL A 563 18.52 2.17 18.12
C VAL A 563 18.19 1.08 19.16
N VAL A 564 19.21 0.56 19.86
CA VAL A 564 19.02 -0.41 20.96
C VAL A 564 18.15 0.18 22.06
N GLU A 565 18.35 1.45 22.43
CA GLU A 565 17.53 2.15 23.42
C GLU A 565 16.06 2.26 22.96
N CYS A 566 15.81 2.58 21.70
CA CYS A 566 14.45 2.56 21.15
C CYS A 566 13.81 1.17 21.28
N TYR A 567 14.53 0.10 20.98
CA TYR A 567 14.02 -1.26 21.14
C TYR A 567 13.79 -1.66 22.62
N ASP A 568 14.68 -1.25 23.52
CA ASP A 568 14.55 -1.48 24.97
C ASP A 568 13.29 -0.79 25.56
N LYS A 569 12.77 0.26 24.90
CA LYS A 569 11.54 0.98 25.32
C LYS A 569 10.23 0.35 24.83
N LEU A 570 10.28 -0.60 23.90
CA LEU A 570 9.06 -1.21 23.33
C LEU A 570 8.43 -2.26 24.25
N SER A 571 9.26 -2.96 25.02
CA SER A 571 8.81 -4.07 25.85
C SER A 571 9.11 -3.85 27.34
N LYS A 572 8.41 -4.59 28.19
CA LYS A 572 8.65 -4.55 29.65
C LYS A 572 10.14 -4.79 29.94
N LYS A 573 10.72 -4.07 30.91
CA LYS A 573 12.13 -4.23 31.29
C LYS A 573 12.50 -5.67 31.69
N SER A 574 11.54 -6.43 32.24
CA SER A 574 11.71 -7.85 32.56
C SER A 574 11.76 -8.77 31.34
N HIS A 575 11.26 -8.30 30.20
CA HIS A 575 11.18 -9.03 28.94
C HIS A 575 11.75 -8.16 27.83
N PRO A 576 13.09 -7.96 27.79
CA PRO A 576 13.71 -7.07 26.80
C PRO A 576 13.42 -7.55 25.37
N CYS A 577 13.51 -6.62 24.42
CA CYS A 577 13.43 -6.92 23.00
C CYS A 577 14.46 -8.00 22.62
N ILE A 578 14.03 -8.97 21.82
CA ILE A 578 14.87 -10.07 21.37
C ILE A 578 15.01 -10.07 19.86
N THR A 579 16.06 -10.71 19.40
CA THR A 579 16.28 -11.07 18.00
C THR A 579 15.86 -12.51 17.76
N ALA A 580 15.35 -12.80 16.57
CA ALA A 580 15.09 -14.15 16.09
C ALA A 580 15.87 -14.42 14.80
N ASP A 581 16.21 -15.69 14.56
CA ASP A 581 17.04 -16.10 13.42
C ASP A 581 16.29 -16.04 12.08
N SER A 582 14.96 -16.10 12.12
CA SER A 582 14.09 -16.04 10.95
C SER A 582 12.70 -15.48 11.30
N ILE A 583 11.87 -15.30 10.27
CA ILE A 583 10.46 -14.94 10.44
C ILE A 583 9.71 -16.11 11.10
N GLU A 584 9.97 -17.33 10.67
CA GLU A 584 9.39 -18.57 11.22
C GLU A 584 9.70 -18.69 12.73
N SER A 585 10.98 -18.52 13.11
CA SER A 585 11.39 -18.54 14.52
C SER A 585 10.74 -17.42 15.33
N SER A 586 10.49 -16.24 14.73
CA SER A 586 9.77 -15.16 15.42
C SER A 586 8.33 -15.54 15.77
N ILE A 587 7.67 -16.28 14.87
CA ILE A 587 6.30 -16.77 15.07
C ILE A 587 6.28 -17.90 16.09
N GLU A 588 7.26 -18.80 16.08
CA GLU A 588 7.41 -19.87 17.07
C GLU A 588 7.63 -19.31 18.48
N ILE A 589 8.51 -18.31 18.65
CA ILE A 589 8.69 -17.63 19.94
C ILE A 589 7.40 -16.92 20.39
N ALA A 590 6.65 -16.32 19.47
CA ALA A 590 5.36 -15.71 19.80
C ALA A 590 4.34 -16.75 20.27
N LYS A 591 4.39 -17.98 19.72
CA LYS A 591 3.56 -19.12 20.10
C LYS A 591 3.93 -19.70 21.47
N GLU A 592 5.21 -19.84 21.79
CA GLU A 592 5.65 -20.30 23.14
C GLU A 592 5.11 -19.39 24.26
N LEU A 593 4.90 -18.11 23.98
CA LEU A 593 4.32 -17.15 24.91
C LEU A 593 2.80 -17.33 25.09
N SER A 594 2.10 -18.00 24.16
CA SER A 594 0.68 -18.32 24.27
C SER A 594 0.45 -19.65 25.00
N GLU A 595 1.31 -20.66 24.80
CA GLU A 595 1.16 -22.01 25.37
C GLU A 595 1.23 -22.04 26.90
N ASN A 596 1.78 -21.01 27.53
CA ASN A 596 1.90 -20.90 28.98
C ASN A 596 0.63 -20.37 29.71
N GLY A 597 -0.52 -20.19 29.05
CA GLY A 597 -1.74 -19.73 29.76
C GLY A 597 -3.05 -19.69 28.98
N THR A 598 -4.14 -19.36 29.67
CA THR A 598 -5.51 -19.13 29.15
C THR A 598 -5.70 -17.75 28.51
N LYS A 599 -4.60 -17.04 28.24
CA LYS A 599 -4.60 -15.62 27.84
C LYS A 599 -4.73 -15.48 26.32
N ASN A 600 -5.50 -14.48 25.88
CA ASN A 600 -5.54 -14.11 24.47
C ASN A 600 -4.22 -13.43 24.07
N VAL A 601 -3.68 -13.74 22.90
CA VAL A 601 -2.45 -13.10 22.40
C VAL A 601 -2.77 -12.28 21.16
N LYS A 602 -2.40 -11.00 21.15
CA LYS A 602 -2.49 -10.11 19.98
C LYS A 602 -1.08 -9.78 19.49
N VAL A 603 -0.78 -10.16 18.26
CA VAL A 603 0.53 -9.96 17.64
C VAL A 603 0.43 -8.87 16.57
N LEU A 604 1.13 -7.76 16.76
CA LEU A 604 1.29 -6.72 15.75
C LEU A 604 2.53 -7.00 14.90
N ILE A 605 2.36 -7.09 13.59
CA ILE A 605 3.43 -7.31 12.60
C ILE A 605 3.50 -6.10 11.68
N THR A 606 4.62 -5.37 11.72
CA THR A 606 4.73 -4.13 10.95
C THR A 606 6.15 -3.73 10.55
N GLY A 607 6.25 -2.70 9.71
CA GLY A 607 7.49 -2.22 9.10
C GLY A 607 7.65 -2.71 7.67
N SER A 608 8.64 -3.56 7.43
CA SER A 608 9.01 -4.00 6.08
C SER A 608 7.96 -4.91 5.44
N LEU A 609 7.73 -4.73 4.13
CA LEU A 609 6.85 -5.62 3.36
C LEU A 609 7.38 -7.06 3.29
N TYR A 610 8.69 -7.27 3.39
CA TYR A 610 9.29 -8.61 3.49
C TYR A 610 8.85 -9.34 4.76
N LEU A 611 8.80 -8.63 5.90
CA LEU A 611 8.30 -9.20 7.15
C LEU A 611 6.84 -9.58 7.01
N VAL A 612 6.01 -8.65 6.55
CA VAL A 612 4.57 -8.88 6.38
C VAL A 612 4.29 -10.04 5.42
N GLY A 613 4.97 -10.08 4.28
CA GLY A 613 4.88 -11.19 3.32
C GLY A 613 5.37 -12.52 3.88
N GLY A 614 6.49 -12.52 4.62
CA GLY A 614 7.00 -13.73 5.27
C GLY A 614 6.03 -14.28 6.30
N VAL A 615 5.45 -13.44 7.15
CA VAL A 615 4.43 -13.85 8.12
C VAL A 615 3.18 -14.35 7.41
N LEU A 616 2.71 -13.67 6.36
CA LEU A 616 1.61 -14.16 5.54
C LEU A 616 1.90 -15.54 4.95
N LYS A 617 3.13 -15.80 4.49
CA LYS A 617 3.53 -17.12 3.97
C LYS A 617 3.45 -18.19 5.06
N VAL A 618 3.84 -17.89 6.29
CA VAL A 618 3.71 -18.81 7.43
C VAL A 618 2.23 -19.10 7.71
N LEU A 619 1.41 -18.04 7.86
CA LEU A 619 -0.02 -18.15 8.15
C LEU A 619 -0.84 -18.80 7.01
N LEU A 620 -0.40 -18.69 5.75
CA LEU A 620 -1.11 -19.21 4.58
C LEU A 620 -0.64 -20.60 4.13
N LYS A 621 0.64 -20.98 4.33
CA LYS A 621 1.09 -22.37 4.11
C LYS A 621 0.23 -23.38 4.88
N GLU A 622 -0.30 -22.94 6.00
CA GLU A 622 -1.20 -23.69 6.86
C GLU A 622 -2.60 -23.92 6.27
N LYS A 623 -3.00 -23.18 5.22
CA LYS A 623 -4.26 -23.42 4.48
C LYS A 623 -4.11 -24.38 3.29
N SER A 624 -2.89 -24.62 2.79
CA SER A 624 -2.66 -25.34 1.54
C SER A 624 -1.93 -26.69 1.77
N PHE A 625 -2.61 -27.61 2.43
CA PHE A 625 -2.43 -29.07 2.30
C PHE A 625 -3.78 -29.74 2.62
N ASN A 626 -4.77 -29.44 1.78
CA ASN A 626 -5.99 -30.20 1.48
C ASN A 626 -6.44 -29.74 0.09
#